data_AF-A0A9W6ETV4-F1
#
_entry.id   AF-A0A9W6ETV4-F1
#
_cell.length_a   1.000
_cell.length_b   1.000
_cell.length_c   1.000
_cell.angle_alpha   90.00
_cell.angle_beta   90.00
_cell.angle_gamma   90.00
#
_symmetry.space_group_name_H-M   'P 1'
#
loop_
_entity.id
_entity.type
_entity.pdbx_description
1 polymer ?
#
loop_
_entity_poly.entity_id
_entity_poly.type
_entity_poly.pdbx_seq_one_letter_code
_entity_poly.pdbx_strand_id
1 'polypeptide(L)' 'MTNKNIGLVLSGGGVHALAHAGFLKALIENGIQPTHLSGTSGGTLIAALYATGYQPDEMLAFFKKTPLFSF' A
#
# COMPACT_ATOMS: atom_id res chain seq x y z
N MET A 1 -7.08 -6.26 23.90
CA MET A 1 -7.26 -6.88 22.57
C MET A 1 -5.88 -7.29 22.09
N THR A 2 -5.67 -8.55 21.71
CA THR A 2 -4.37 -9.01 21.21
C THR A 2 -4.12 -8.36 19.85
N ASN A 3 -3.13 -7.47 19.75
CA ASN A 3 -2.65 -6.97 18.46
C ASN A 3 -2.17 -8.17 17.66
N LYS A 4 -2.92 -8.57 16.63
CA LYS A 4 -2.51 -9.64 15.72
C LYS A 4 -1.31 -9.14 14.92
N ASN A 5 -0.21 -9.89 14.97
CA ASN A 5 0.96 -9.62 14.15
C ASN A 5 0.69 -10.09 12.73
N ILE A 6 0.34 -9.16 11.84
CA ILE A 6 0.01 -9.46 10.45
C ILE A 6 1.10 -8.87 9.56
N GLY A 7 1.80 -9.77 8.85
CA GLY A 7 2.75 -9.40 7.81
C GLY A 7 2.08 -9.31 6.45
N LEU A 8 2.29 -8.19 5.76
CA LEU A 8 1.83 -7.95 4.40
C LEU A 8 3.02 -7.75 3.46
N VAL A 9 3.08 -8.57 2.41
CA VAL A 9 4.14 -8.53 1.39
C VAL A 9 3.54 -8.08 0.05
N LEU A 10 4.02 -6.94 -0.47
CA LEU A 10 3.55 -6.36 -1.73
C LEU A 10 4.58 -6.58 -2.83
N SER A 11 4.25 -7.43 -3.80
CA SER A 11 5.10 -7.68 -4.96
C SER A 11 5.31 -6.43 -5.83
N GLY A 12 6.36 -6.42 -6.65
CA GLY A 12 6.56 -5.39 -7.67
C GLY A 12 5.45 -5.41 -8.74
N GLY A 13 5.25 -4.27 -9.40
CA GLY A 13 4.20 -4.15 -10.42
C GLY A 13 4.25 -2.90 -11.30
N GLY A 14 5.29 -2.06 -11.20
CA GLY A 14 5.40 -0.81 -11.96
C GLY A 14 4.14 0.06 -11.82
N VAL A 15 3.55 0.45 -12.96
CA VAL A 15 2.28 1.21 -13.04
C VAL A 15 1.10 0.54 -12.32
N HIS A 16 1.08 -0.80 -12.25
CA HIS A 16 0.00 -1.53 -11.60
C HIS A 16 0.14 -1.59 -10.09
N ALA A 17 1.23 -1.06 -9.51
CA ALA A 17 1.42 -1.05 -8.05
C ALA A 17 0.28 -0.33 -7.31
N LEU A 18 -0.43 0.57 -7.97
CA LEU A 18 -1.60 1.25 -7.41
C LEU A 18 -2.74 0.28 -7.01
N ALA A 19 -2.82 -0.90 -7.65
CA ALA A 19 -3.79 -1.93 -7.26
C ALA A 19 -3.59 -2.39 -5.80
N HIS A 20 -2.35 -2.35 -5.29
CA HIS A 20 -2.06 -2.68 -3.89
C HIS A 20 -2.72 -1.70 -2.90
N ALA A 21 -2.94 -0.43 -3.28
CA ALA A 21 -3.68 0.51 -2.44
C ALA A 21 -5.15 0.11 -2.32
N GLY A 22 -5.77 -0.35 -3.42
CA GLY A 22 -7.14 -0.90 -3.39
C GLY A 22 -7.24 -2.17 -2.54
N PHE A 23 -6.26 -3.07 -2.67
CA PHE A 23 -6.18 -4.26 -1.81
C PHE A 23 -6.06 -3.91 -0.33
N LEU A 24 -5.18 -2.96 0.02
CA LEU A 24 -5.00 -2.47 1.38
C LEU A 24 -6.29 -1.85 1.94
N LYS A 25 -7.02 -1.08 1.13
CA LYS A 25 -8.34 -0.55 1.50
C LYS A 25 -9.30 -1.67 1.88
N ALA A 26 -9.40 -2.70 1.05
CA ALA A 26 -10.27 -3.84 1.32
C ALA A 26 -9.88 -4.58 2.62
N LEU A 27 -8.58 -4.71 2.92
CA LEU A 27 -8.13 -5.28 4.20
C LEU A 27 -8.63 -4.46 5.40
N ILE A 28 -8.42 -3.14 5.37
CA ILE A 28 -8.79 -2.23 6.46
C ILE A 28 -10.32 -2.24 6.69
N GLU A 29 -11.10 -2.19 5.60
CA GLU A 29 -12.57 -2.27 5.64
C GLU A 29 -13.08 -3.58 6.26
N ASN A 30 -12.30 -4.66 6.16
CA ASN A 30 -12.59 -5.95 6.78
C ASN A 30 -11.95 -6.11 8.18
N GLY A 31 -11.44 -5.03 8.78
CA GLY A 31 -10.83 -5.05 10.11
C GLY A 31 -9.46 -5.72 10.16
N ILE A 32 -8.81 -5.92 9.02
CA ILE A 32 -7.47 -6.49 8.91
C ILE A 32 -6.46 -5.34 8.80
N GLN A 33 -5.72 -5.09 9.88
CA GLN A 33 -4.67 -4.07 9.91
C GLN A 33 -3.29 -4.73 9.93
N PRO A 34 -2.52 -4.66 8.82
CA PRO A 34 -1.15 -5.14 8.80
C PRO A 34 -0.27 -4.35 9.77
N THR A 35 0.59 -5.04 10.51
CA THR A 35 1.55 -4.44 11.45
C THR A 35 2.99 -4.51 10.95
N HIS A 36 3.25 -5.40 9.99
CA HIS A 36 4.55 -5.55 9.34
C HIS A 36 4.38 -5.47 7.83
N LEU A 37 5.28 -4.76 7.17
CA LEU A 37 5.17 -4.45 5.75
C LEU A 37 6.48 -4.81 5.06
N SER A 38 6.37 -5.43 3.89
CA SER A 38 7.48 -5.66 2.98
C SER A 38 7.00 -5.36 1.56
N GLY A 39 7.88 -4.84 0.71
CA GLY A 39 7.53 -4.58 -0.67
C GLY A 39 8.73 -4.55 -1.58
N THR A 40 8.50 -4.77 -2.87
CA THR A 40 9.53 -4.68 -3.92
C THR A 40 9.13 -3.67 -4.99
N SER A 41 10.05 -2.80 -5.42
CA SER A 41 9.82 -1.81 -6.49
C SER A 41 8.55 -0.97 -6.23
N GLY A 42 7.57 -0.95 -7.14
CA GLY A 42 6.30 -0.23 -6.95
C GLY A 42 5.52 -0.66 -5.69
N GLY A 43 5.62 -1.93 -5.27
CA GLY A 43 5.02 -2.39 -4.02
C GLY A 43 5.67 -1.75 -2.77
N THR A 44 6.96 -1.42 -2.82
CA THR A 44 7.66 -0.70 -1.75
C THR A 44 7.07 0.69 -1.54
N LEU A 45 6.67 1.39 -2.61
CA LEU A 45 6.08 2.72 -2.50
C LEU A 45 4.77 2.68 -1.72
N ILE A 46 3.89 1.71 -2.02
CA ILE A 46 2.62 1.54 -1.32
C ILE A 46 2.85 1.15 0.14
N ALA A 47 3.76 0.20 0.39
CA ALA A 47 4.13 -0.21 1.74
C ALA A 47 4.67 0.96 2.58
N ALA A 48 5.56 1.78 2.01
CA ALA A 48 6.16 2.93 2.70
C ALA A 48 5.15 4.05 2.97
N LEU A 49 4.27 4.36 2.01
CA LEU A 49 3.21 5.34 2.21
C LEU A 49 2.27 4.88 3.32
N TYR A 50 1.83 3.63 3.30
CA TYR A 50 0.98 3.11 4.37
C TYR A 50 1.66 3.13 5.73
N ALA A 51 2.93 2.71 5.80
CA ALA A 51 3.71 2.72 7.04
C ALA A 51 3.86 4.11 7.65
N THR A 52 3.82 5.16 6.83
CA THR A 52 3.92 6.57 7.26
C THR A 52 2.57 7.22 7.53
N GLY A 53 1.49 6.45 7.51
CA GLY A 53 0.14 6.88 7.93
C GLY A 53 -0.77 7.33 6.79
N TYR A 54 -0.34 7.23 5.53
CA TYR A 54 -1.22 7.55 4.40
C TYR A 54 -2.38 6.56 4.35
N GLN A 55 -3.58 7.09 4.13
CA GLN A 55 -4.75 6.31 3.79
C GLN A 55 -4.71 5.88 2.32
N PRO A 56 -5.33 4.74 1.97
CA PRO A 56 -5.37 4.26 0.57
C PRO A 56 -5.86 5.31 -0.44
N ASP A 57 -6.84 6.13 -0.08
CA ASP A 57 -7.37 7.19 -0.94
C ASP A 57 -6.36 8.34 -1.14
N GLU A 58 -5.50 8.62 -0.15
CA GLU A 58 -4.42 9.60 -0.25
C GLU A 58 -3.29 9.10 -1.16
N MET A 59 -3.00 7.79 -1.12
CA MET A 59 -2.04 7.19 -2.06
C MET A 59 -2.50 7.37 -3.50
N LEU A 60 -3.80 7.17 -3.76
CA LEU A 60 -4.38 7.40 -5.09
C LEU A 60 -4.17 8.85 -5.56
N ALA A 61 -4.36 9.82 -4.67
CA ALA A 61 -4.10 11.22 -4.98
C ALA A 61 -2.60 11.50 -5.22
N PHE A 62 -1.71 10.87 -4.46
CA PHE A 62 -0.26 10.97 -4.64
C PHE A 62 0.19 10.50 -6.02
N PHE A 63 -0.25 9.33 -6.48
CA PHE A 63 0.12 8.81 -7.81
C PHE A 63 -0.49 9.59 -8.97
N LYS A 64 -1.63 10.26 -8.78
CA LYS A 64 -2.19 11.17 -9.79
C LYS A 64 -1.37 12.45 -9.97
N LYS A 65 -0.73 12.94 -8.90
CA LYS A 65 0.06 14.18 -8.90
C LYS A 65 1.53 13.95 -9.22
N THR A 66 2.05 12.75 -8.95
CA THR A 66 3.45 12.41 -9.13
C THR A 66 3.59 11.36 -10.24
N PRO A 67 4.02 11.73 -11.46
CA PRO A 67 4.24 10.77 -12.54
C PRO A 67 5.52 9.99 -12.25
N LEU A 68 5.39 8.92 -11.47
CA LEU A 68 6.48 8.01 -11.10
C LEU A 68 6.85 7.03 -12.22
N PHE A 69 5.94 6.81 -13.15
CA PHE A 69 6.10 5.93 -14.29
C PHE A 69 5.69 6.72 -15.54
N SER A 70 6.61 7.57 -16.01
CA SER A 70 6.48 8.20 -17.32
C SER A 70 6.96 7.20 -18.37
N PHE A 71 6.07 6.84 -19.31
CA PHE A 71 6.43 6.29 -20.61
C PHE A 71 5.90 7.23 -21.68
#